data_AF-A0A6G8P081-F1
#
_entry.id   AF-A0A6G8P081-F1
#
_cell.length_a   1.000
_cell.length_b   1.000
_cell.length_c   1.000
_cell.angle_alpha   90.00
_cell.angle_beta   90.00
_cell.angle_gamma   90.00
#
_symmetry.space_group_name_H-M   'P 1'
#
loop_
_entity.id
_entity.type
_entity.pdbx_description
1 polymer ?
#
loop_
_entity_poly.entity_id
_entity_poly.type
_entity_poly.pdbx_seq_one_letter_code
_entity_poly.pdbx_strand_id
1 'polypeptide(L)'
;MLSQRIVLHVLLASHGDGAALTVVKDCLTTFAQTHADLVSGDGPLTGVFSEALHQLYFGTQGADERIQRFIAQAHHAVSCLESGTTDGREKTDALVVQATPLLELLQEITLAYQQKMRSVETASLKRQSDIAERLGNISTQSNIVALNARIAAARAGQFGREFAVITTVLADIIKEMDQLIHSVVNTHSADEASPRSSVRPQDQHIRADRAFQ
;
A
#
# COMPACT_ATOMS: atom_id res chain seq x y z
N MET A 1 9.39 -0.36 15.11
CA MET A 1 8.61 -1.50 14.56
C MET A 1 7.98 -2.30 15.70
N LEU A 2 6.81 -2.93 15.51
CA LEU A 2 6.12 -3.73 16.55
C LEU A 2 7.02 -4.83 17.16
N SER A 3 7.81 -5.53 16.33
CA SER A 3 8.76 -6.55 16.76
C SER A 3 9.81 -6.03 17.77
N GLN A 4 10.37 -4.85 17.54
CA GLN A 4 11.32 -4.20 18.46
C GLN A 4 10.62 -3.78 19.76
N ARG A 5 9.38 -3.30 19.67
CA ARG A 5 8.57 -2.92 20.84
C ARG A 5 8.28 -4.15 21.70
N ILE A 6 7.98 -5.29 21.09
CA ILE A 6 7.82 -6.57 21.77
C ILE A 6 9.11 -6.92 22.54
N VAL A 7 10.26 -6.98 21.87
CA VAL A 7 11.54 -7.35 22.50
C VAL A 7 11.91 -6.41 23.65
N LEU A 8 11.74 -5.10 23.45
CA LEU A 8 12.00 -4.10 24.49
C LEU A 8 11.12 -4.31 25.73
N HIS A 9 9.81 -4.54 25.55
CA HIS A 9 8.92 -4.73 26.68
C HIS A 9 9.05 -6.11 27.34
N VAL A 10 9.47 -7.15 26.60
CA VAL A 10 9.90 -8.42 27.21
C VAL A 10 11.12 -8.19 28.11
N LEU A 11 12.11 -7.42 27.65
CA LEU A 11 13.28 -7.07 28.45
C LEU A 11 12.91 -6.24 29.68
N LEU A 12 12.06 -5.24 29.55
CA LEU A 12 11.61 -4.44 30.71
C LEU A 12 10.84 -5.29 31.72
N ALA A 13 9.95 -6.17 31.24
CA ALA A 13 9.21 -7.09 32.10
C ALA A 13 10.14 -8.08 32.82
N SER A 14 11.23 -8.54 32.19
CA SER A 14 12.23 -9.41 32.84
C SER A 14 13.05 -8.72 33.93
N HIS A 15 13.07 -7.39 33.94
CA HIS A 15 13.68 -6.56 35.00
C HIS A 15 12.69 -6.14 36.10
N GLY A 16 11.44 -6.63 36.05
CA GLY A 16 10.43 -6.40 37.09
C GLY A 16 9.44 -5.28 36.80
N ASP A 17 9.40 -4.75 35.57
CA ASP A 17 8.37 -3.79 35.17
C ASP A 17 7.06 -4.51 34.81
N GLY A 18 6.13 -4.54 35.77
CA GLY A 18 4.81 -5.14 35.57
C GLY A 18 3.93 -4.43 34.52
N ALA A 19 4.14 -3.13 34.27
CA ALA A 19 3.40 -2.40 33.24
C ALA A 19 3.86 -2.79 31.83
N ALA A 20 5.15 -3.13 31.68
CA ALA A 20 5.70 -3.62 30.41
C ALA A 20 5.06 -4.95 29.97
N LEU A 21 4.62 -5.78 30.92
CA LEU A 21 3.97 -7.06 30.64
C LEU A 21 2.60 -6.90 29.96
N THR A 22 1.83 -5.88 30.32
CA THR A 22 0.57 -5.56 29.64
C THR A 22 0.85 -5.05 28.22
N VAL A 23 1.80 -4.12 28.07
CA VAL A 23 2.13 -3.54 26.77
C VAL A 23 2.65 -4.59 25.79
N VAL A 24 3.52 -5.51 26.22
CA VAL A 24 4.04 -6.56 25.33
C VAL A 24 2.92 -7.48 24.84
N LYS A 25 1.94 -7.83 25.69
CA LYS A 25 0.78 -8.63 25.29
C LYS A 25 -0.01 -7.98 24.18
N ASP A 26 -0.37 -6.71 24.36
CA ASP A 26 -1.12 -5.95 23.35
C ASP A 26 -0.35 -5.86 22.02
N CYS A 27 0.97 -5.60 22.11
CA CYS A 27 1.84 -5.56 20.94
C CYS A 27 1.87 -6.90 20.21
N LEU A 28 1.97 -7.99 20.97
CA LEU A 28 2.09 -9.34 20.44
C LEU A 28 0.76 -9.79 19.81
N THR A 29 -0.38 -9.51 20.44
CA THR A 29 -1.71 -9.72 19.84
C THR A 29 -1.85 -8.97 18.53
N THR A 30 -1.50 -7.67 18.51
CA THR A 30 -1.56 -6.85 17.29
C THR A 30 -0.65 -7.41 16.19
N PHE A 31 0.57 -7.81 16.55
CA PHE A 31 1.55 -8.36 15.61
C PHE A 31 1.08 -9.70 15.02
N ALA A 32 0.55 -10.60 15.85
CA ALA A 32 0.02 -11.90 15.42
C ALA A 32 -1.23 -11.75 14.53
N GLN A 33 -2.13 -10.83 14.87
CA GLN A 33 -3.30 -10.51 14.04
C GLN A 33 -2.88 -9.96 12.68
N THR A 34 -2.01 -8.95 12.67
CA THR A 34 -1.52 -8.36 11.41
C THR A 34 -0.85 -9.40 10.51
N HIS A 35 -0.08 -10.31 11.11
CA HIS A 35 0.54 -11.45 10.39
C HIS A 35 -0.51 -12.39 9.81
N ALA A 36 -1.51 -12.78 10.62
CA ALA A 36 -2.61 -13.64 10.19
C ALA A 36 -3.43 -13.01 9.06
N ASP A 37 -3.71 -11.71 9.15
CA ASP A 37 -4.44 -10.94 8.14
C ASP A 37 -3.65 -10.87 6.83
N LEU A 38 -2.33 -10.67 6.92
CA LEU A 38 -1.44 -10.64 5.75
C LEU A 38 -1.39 -12.00 5.02
N VAL A 39 -1.37 -13.09 5.78
CA VAL A 39 -1.28 -14.46 5.27
C VAL A 39 -2.63 -14.95 4.73
N SER A 40 -3.69 -14.79 5.52
CA SER A 40 -4.99 -15.38 5.27
C SER A 40 -5.88 -14.49 4.40
N GLY A 41 -5.60 -13.17 4.38
CA GLY A 41 -6.38 -12.17 3.67
C GLY A 41 -7.76 -11.98 4.26
N ASP A 42 -7.94 -10.97 5.12
CA ASP A 42 -9.27 -10.60 5.60
C ASP A 42 -9.79 -9.36 4.84
N GLY A 43 -10.85 -9.53 4.04
CA GLY A 43 -11.52 -8.46 3.29
C GLY A 43 -11.02 -8.21 1.84
N PRO A 44 -11.12 -6.96 1.30
CA PRO A 44 -10.72 -6.64 -0.08
C PRO A 44 -9.21 -6.76 -0.34
N LEU A 45 -8.43 -7.09 0.70
CA LEU A 45 -7.02 -7.37 0.65
C LEU A 45 -6.83 -8.90 0.49
N THR A 46 -6.83 -9.43 -0.75
CA THR A 46 -6.44 -10.82 -1.05
C THR A 46 -5.00 -11.15 -0.63
N GLY A 47 -4.78 -11.53 0.63
CA GLY A 47 -3.61 -12.27 1.15
C GLY A 47 -2.22 -11.77 0.71
N VAL A 48 -1.23 -12.67 0.62
CA VAL A 48 0.11 -12.32 0.14
C VAL A 48 0.07 -12.06 -1.37
N PHE A 49 -0.15 -10.79 -1.71
CA PHE A 49 -0.42 -10.31 -3.05
C PHE A 49 0.75 -10.45 -4.03
N SER A 50 0.43 -10.96 -5.22
CA SER A 50 1.32 -11.36 -6.32
C SER A 50 2.12 -12.63 -6.05
N GLU A 51 2.18 -13.52 -7.05
CA GLU A 51 2.95 -14.77 -7.00
C GLU A 51 4.40 -14.57 -6.55
N ALA A 52 5.03 -13.47 -6.97
CA ALA A 52 6.40 -13.15 -6.59
C ALA A 52 6.54 -12.80 -5.10
N LEU A 53 5.56 -12.09 -4.53
CA LEU A 53 5.58 -11.76 -3.11
C LEU A 53 5.21 -12.96 -2.25
N HIS A 54 4.28 -13.78 -2.74
CA HIS A 54 3.94 -15.07 -2.14
C HIS A 54 5.17 -15.99 -2.09
N GLN A 55 5.94 -16.08 -3.18
CA GLN A 55 7.20 -16.81 -3.21
C GLN A 55 8.28 -16.19 -2.32
N LEU A 56 8.35 -14.87 -2.19
CA LEU A 56 9.31 -14.25 -1.27
C LEU A 56 8.97 -14.55 0.19
N TYR A 57 7.67 -14.53 0.50
CA TYR A 57 7.17 -14.70 1.86
C TYR A 57 7.15 -16.17 2.31
N PHE A 58 6.66 -17.08 1.46
CA PHE A 58 6.57 -18.51 1.74
C PHE A 58 7.71 -19.36 1.14
N GLY A 59 8.58 -18.78 0.31
CA GLY A 59 9.66 -19.50 -0.35
C GLY A 59 10.89 -19.68 0.54
N THR A 60 12.08 -19.55 -0.05
CA THR A 60 13.36 -20.02 0.53
C THR A 60 13.73 -19.40 1.88
N GLN A 61 13.18 -18.24 2.23
CA GLN A 61 13.43 -17.57 3.51
C GLN A 61 12.45 -17.99 4.62
N GLY A 62 11.36 -18.69 4.30
CA GLY A 62 10.37 -19.17 5.26
C GLY A 62 9.88 -18.05 6.18
N ALA A 63 9.47 -16.91 5.63
CA ALA A 63 9.16 -15.73 6.43
C ALA A 63 8.00 -15.98 7.39
N ASP A 64 6.96 -16.67 6.91
CA ASP A 64 5.86 -17.13 7.74
C ASP A 64 6.35 -17.96 8.93
N GLU A 65 7.13 -19.02 8.67
CA GLU A 65 7.66 -19.90 9.72
C GLU A 65 8.52 -19.14 10.74
N ARG A 66 9.35 -18.21 10.28
CA ARG A 66 10.19 -17.38 11.15
C ARG A 66 9.36 -16.42 12.01
N ILE A 67 8.35 -15.77 11.44
CA ILE A 67 7.47 -14.86 12.17
C ILE A 67 6.62 -15.66 13.18
N GLN A 68 6.05 -16.80 12.78
CA GLN A 68 5.31 -17.70 13.66
C GLN A 68 6.18 -18.22 14.81
N ARG A 69 7.44 -18.60 14.52
CA ARG A 69 8.40 -19.01 15.56
C ARG A 69 8.69 -17.88 16.54
N PHE A 70 8.88 -16.65 16.06
CA PHE A 70 9.08 -15.49 16.92
C PHE A 70 7.84 -15.20 17.78
N ILE A 71 6.63 -15.25 17.22
CA ILE A 71 5.36 -15.07 17.94
C ILE A 71 5.24 -16.11 19.06
N ALA A 72 5.47 -17.38 18.74
CA ALA A 72 5.42 -18.46 19.73
C ALA A 72 6.45 -18.26 20.86
N GLN A 73 7.69 -17.92 20.53
CA GLN A 73 8.72 -17.65 21.52
C GLN A 73 8.42 -16.43 22.40
N ALA A 74 7.90 -15.36 21.80
CA ALA A 74 7.49 -14.18 22.53
C ALA A 74 6.35 -14.51 23.51
N HIS A 75 5.36 -15.33 23.10
CA HIS A 75 4.31 -15.81 23.99
C HIS A 75 4.85 -16.66 25.14
N HIS A 76 5.78 -17.56 24.86
CA HIS A 76 6.42 -18.37 25.89
C HIS A 76 7.23 -17.51 26.88
N ALA A 77 8.01 -16.54 26.37
CA ALA A 77 8.78 -15.63 27.22
C ALA A 77 7.87 -14.81 28.15
N VAL A 78 6.80 -14.22 27.59
CA VAL A 78 5.78 -13.50 28.38
C VAL A 78 5.15 -14.42 29.42
N SER A 79 4.74 -15.63 29.05
CA SER A 79 4.10 -16.58 29.98
C SER A 79 5.01 -17.00 31.14
N CYS A 80 6.31 -17.23 30.88
CA CYS A 80 7.30 -17.52 31.91
C CYS A 80 7.52 -16.33 32.85
N LEU A 81 7.52 -15.09 32.31
CA LEU A 81 7.62 -13.87 33.11
C LEU A 81 6.40 -13.68 34.03
N GLU A 82 5.19 -14.03 33.58
CA GLU A 82 3.99 -13.96 34.43
C GLU A 82 4.01 -15.00 35.55
N SER A 83 4.49 -16.21 35.21
CA SER A 83 4.52 -17.35 36.12
C SER A 83 5.68 -17.28 37.11
N GLY A 84 6.58 -16.29 36.98
CA GLY A 84 7.75 -16.13 37.84
C GLY A 84 8.79 -17.25 37.72
N THR A 85 8.79 -17.99 36.61
CA THR A 85 9.68 -19.14 36.41
C THR A 85 11.12 -18.69 36.14
N THR A 86 12.10 -19.42 36.65
CA THR A 86 13.54 -19.14 36.44
C THR A 86 13.99 -19.18 34.98
N ASP A 87 13.22 -19.85 34.11
CA ASP A 87 13.45 -19.94 32.65
C ASP A 87 13.14 -18.62 31.90
N GLY A 88 12.48 -17.65 32.53
CA GLY A 88 12.08 -16.40 31.86
C GLY A 88 13.24 -15.60 31.26
N ARG A 89 14.43 -15.63 31.89
CA ARG A 89 15.64 -14.96 31.37
C ARG A 89 16.20 -15.67 30.14
N GLU A 90 16.31 -16.99 30.18
CA GLU A 90 16.82 -17.79 29.05
C GLU A 90 15.92 -17.63 27.81
N LYS A 91 14.59 -17.63 28.01
CA LYS A 91 13.62 -17.36 26.93
C LYS A 91 13.70 -15.93 26.39
N THR A 92 13.98 -14.96 27.26
CA THR A 92 14.17 -13.56 26.84
C THR A 92 15.43 -13.40 25.99
N ASP A 93 16.55 -14.02 26.39
CA ASP A 93 17.80 -13.99 25.62
C ASP A 93 17.63 -14.66 24.25
N ALA A 94 16.94 -15.81 24.19
CA ALA A 94 16.61 -16.46 22.93
C ALA A 94 15.78 -15.55 21.99
N LEU A 95 14.84 -14.77 22.54
CA LEU A 95 14.03 -13.82 21.79
C LEU A 95 14.86 -12.66 21.24
N VAL A 96 15.80 -12.13 22.03
CA VAL A 96 16.73 -11.06 21.60
C VAL A 96 17.61 -11.54 20.45
N VAL A 97 18.11 -12.78 20.50
CA VAL A 97 18.90 -13.37 19.42
C VAL A 97 18.10 -13.50 18.12
N GLN A 98 16.80 -13.81 18.18
CA GLN A 98 15.94 -13.88 16.99
C GLN A 98 15.45 -12.53 16.48
N ALA A 99 15.50 -11.47 17.30
CA ALA A 99 14.99 -10.15 16.93
C ALA A 99 15.72 -9.56 15.72
N THR A 100 17.06 -9.65 15.70
CA THR A 100 17.90 -9.12 14.61
C THR A 100 17.63 -9.80 13.27
N PRO A 101 17.70 -11.14 13.12
CA PRO A 101 17.43 -11.80 11.84
C PRO A 101 15.96 -11.66 11.40
N LEU A 102 15.02 -11.49 12.33
CA LEU A 102 13.63 -11.18 11.99
C LEU A 102 13.50 -9.76 11.41
N LEU A 103 14.20 -8.78 11.98
CA LEU A 103 14.16 -7.40 11.49
C LEU A 103 14.72 -7.30 10.07
N GLU A 104 15.84 -7.97 9.80
CA GLU A 104 16.45 -8.04 8.46
C GLU A 104 15.47 -8.63 7.45
N LEU A 105 14.83 -9.75 7.80
CA LEU A 105 13.82 -10.39 6.97
C LEU A 105 12.62 -9.46 6.68
N LEU A 106 12.07 -8.81 7.72
CA LEU A 106 10.94 -7.89 7.54
C LEU A 106 11.32 -6.69 6.66
N GLN A 107 12.56 -6.22 6.77
CA GLN A 107 13.06 -5.13 5.94
C GLN A 107 13.22 -5.55 4.48
N GLU A 108 13.75 -6.74 4.22
CA GLU A 108 13.86 -7.31 2.87
C GLU A 108 12.48 -7.45 2.21
N ILE A 109 11.50 -8.00 2.93
CA ILE A 109 10.11 -8.14 2.47
C ILE A 109 9.50 -6.76 2.17
N THR A 110 9.71 -5.78 3.06
CA THR A 110 9.18 -4.42 2.88
C THR A 110 9.78 -3.75 1.64
N LEU A 111 11.07 -3.90 1.40
CA LEU A 111 11.74 -3.34 0.22
C LEU A 111 11.24 -3.99 -1.07
N ALA A 112 11.14 -5.32 -1.08
CA ALA A 112 10.62 -6.06 -2.22
C ALA A 112 9.16 -5.68 -2.53
N TYR A 113 8.34 -5.52 -1.48
CA TYR A 113 6.97 -5.03 -1.60
C TYR A 113 6.90 -3.64 -2.23
N GLN A 114 7.67 -2.69 -1.70
CA GLN A 114 7.73 -1.33 -2.24
C GLN A 114 8.15 -1.30 -3.71
N GLN A 115 9.15 -2.11 -4.08
CA GLN A 115 9.60 -2.21 -5.46
C GLN A 115 8.51 -2.76 -6.38
N LYS A 116 7.76 -3.77 -5.94
CA LYS A 116 6.69 -4.37 -6.73
C LYS A 116 5.46 -3.48 -6.86
N MET A 117 5.06 -2.80 -5.79
CA MET A 117 3.99 -1.80 -5.85
C MET A 117 4.31 -0.68 -6.83
N ARG A 118 5.52 -0.11 -6.78
CA ARG A 118 5.96 0.90 -7.76
C ARG A 118 5.94 0.37 -9.19
N SER A 119 6.35 -0.89 -9.39
CA SER A 119 6.32 -1.53 -10.71
C SER A 119 4.89 -1.73 -11.23
N VAL A 120 3.94 -2.08 -10.36
CA VAL A 120 2.53 -2.27 -10.74
C VAL A 120 1.88 -0.93 -11.04
N GLU A 121 2.13 0.08 -10.21
CA GLU A 121 1.66 1.45 -10.38
C GLU A 121 2.15 2.04 -11.71
N THR A 122 3.46 2.01 -11.97
CA THR A 122 4.04 2.50 -13.23
C THR A 122 3.51 1.75 -14.46
N ALA A 123 3.33 0.42 -14.36
CA ALA A 123 2.75 -0.36 -15.45
C ALA A 123 1.26 -0.02 -15.67
N SER A 124 0.51 0.25 -14.60
CA SER A 124 -0.89 0.68 -14.67
C SER A 124 -1.01 2.05 -15.34
N LEU A 125 -0.20 3.03 -14.89
CA LEU A 125 -0.14 4.37 -15.47
C LEU A 125 0.21 4.32 -16.96
N LYS A 126 1.22 3.53 -17.32
CA LYS A 126 1.60 3.35 -18.72
C LYS A 126 0.46 2.77 -19.56
N ARG A 127 -0.23 1.73 -19.07
CA ARG A 127 -1.39 1.16 -19.78
C ARG A 127 -2.52 2.17 -19.94
N GLN A 128 -2.80 2.97 -18.92
CA GLN A 128 -3.82 4.00 -18.99
C GLN A 128 -3.45 5.09 -20.01
N SER A 129 -2.18 5.52 -20.03
CA SER A 129 -1.66 6.44 -21.04
C SER A 129 -1.77 5.88 -22.45
N ASP A 130 -1.37 4.62 -22.66
CA ASP A 130 -1.45 3.96 -23.97
C ASP A 130 -2.92 3.85 -24.45
N ILE A 131 -3.86 3.58 -23.55
CA ILE A 131 -5.30 3.55 -23.86
C ILE A 131 -5.80 4.96 -24.21
N ALA A 132 -5.42 5.98 -23.43
CA ALA A 132 -5.80 7.36 -23.67
C ALA A 132 -5.31 7.86 -25.04
N GLU A 133 -4.06 7.56 -25.40
CA GLU A 133 -3.49 7.89 -26.71
C GLU A 133 -4.26 7.21 -27.85
N ARG A 134 -4.54 5.90 -27.71
CA ARG A 134 -5.33 5.15 -28.70
C ARG A 134 -6.73 5.74 -28.85
N LEU A 135 -7.38 6.13 -27.75
CA LEU A 135 -8.71 6.71 -27.79
C LEU A 135 -8.70 8.12 -28.42
N GLY A 136 -7.64 8.92 -28.18
CA GLY A 136 -7.45 10.22 -28.84
C GLY A 136 -7.27 10.09 -30.36
N ASN A 137 -6.55 9.05 -30.80
CA ASN A 137 -6.42 8.73 -32.22
C ASN A 137 -7.77 8.32 -32.84
N ILE A 138 -8.56 7.49 -32.14
CA ILE A 138 -9.92 7.12 -32.57
C ILE A 138 -10.80 8.37 -32.67
N SER A 139 -10.77 9.23 -31.65
CA SER A 139 -11.53 10.48 -31.62
C SER A 139 -11.23 11.38 -32.82
N THR A 140 -9.94 11.56 -33.11
CA THR A 140 -9.49 12.34 -34.27
C THR A 140 -9.99 11.76 -35.59
N GLN A 141 -9.90 10.42 -35.76
CA GLN A 141 -10.41 9.73 -36.94
C GLN A 141 -11.93 9.87 -37.07
N SER A 142 -12.66 9.67 -35.97
CA SER A 142 -14.11 9.84 -35.92
C SER A 142 -14.52 11.27 -36.25
N ASN A 143 -13.78 12.28 -35.79
CA ASN A 143 -14.04 13.69 -36.09
C ASN A 143 -13.90 13.98 -37.60
N ILE A 144 -12.87 13.41 -38.26
CA ILE A 144 -12.69 13.53 -39.72
C ILE A 144 -13.87 12.88 -40.45
N VAL A 145 -14.31 11.69 -40.01
CA VAL A 145 -15.47 10.99 -40.60
C VAL A 145 -16.75 11.79 -40.41
N ALA A 146 -17.00 12.32 -39.21
CA ALA A 146 -18.16 13.16 -38.91
C ALA A 146 -18.17 14.44 -39.75
N LEU A 147 -17.01 15.09 -39.90
CA LEU A 147 -16.86 16.27 -40.76
C LEU A 147 -17.18 15.94 -42.22
N ASN A 148 -16.62 14.86 -42.75
CA ASN A 148 -16.88 14.41 -44.13
C ASN A 148 -18.36 14.09 -44.34
N ALA A 149 -19.00 13.42 -43.38
CA ALA A 149 -20.41 13.12 -43.41
C ALA A 149 -21.27 14.39 -43.37
N ARG A 150 -20.89 15.40 -42.56
CA ARG A 150 -21.57 16.70 -42.51
C ARG A 150 -21.45 17.47 -43.83
N ILE A 151 -20.28 17.43 -44.48
CA ILE A 151 -20.08 18.00 -45.82
C ILE A 151 -20.95 17.30 -46.86
N ALA A 152 -21.02 15.96 -46.81
CA ALA A 152 -21.87 15.17 -47.72
C ALA A 152 -23.36 15.47 -47.50
N ALA A 153 -23.81 15.57 -46.26
CA ALA A 153 -25.17 15.96 -45.91
C ALA A 153 -25.52 17.36 -46.43
N ALA A 154 -24.61 18.33 -46.27
CA ALA A 154 -24.79 19.67 -46.82
C ALA A 154 -24.85 19.66 -48.36
N ARG A 155 -24.01 18.86 -49.02
CA ARG A 155 -23.98 18.71 -50.48
C ARG A 155 -25.27 18.06 -51.02
N ALA A 156 -25.89 17.17 -50.27
CA ALA A 156 -27.17 16.54 -50.63
C ALA A 156 -28.38 17.49 -50.49
N GLY A 157 -28.19 18.70 -49.96
CA GLY A 157 -29.24 19.72 -49.84
C GLY A 157 -30.43 19.21 -49.03
N GLN A 158 -31.63 19.24 -49.62
CA GLN A 158 -32.86 18.81 -48.93
C GLN A 158 -32.85 17.32 -48.55
N PHE A 159 -32.16 16.47 -49.31
CA PHE A 159 -32.10 15.03 -49.08
C PHE A 159 -31.11 14.65 -47.95
N GLY A 160 -30.27 15.58 -47.51
CA GLY A 160 -29.29 15.37 -46.44
C GLY A 160 -29.72 15.87 -45.06
N ARG A 161 -30.94 16.43 -44.91
CA ARG A 161 -31.39 17.07 -43.66
C ARG A 161 -31.33 16.15 -42.43
N GLU A 162 -31.81 14.92 -42.56
CA GLU A 162 -31.82 13.95 -41.45
C GLU A 162 -30.40 13.49 -41.10
N PHE A 163 -29.55 13.30 -42.12
CA PHE A 163 -28.13 12.99 -41.94
C PHE A 163 -27.34 14.15 -41.29
N ALA A 164 -27.71 15.40 -41.55
CA ALA A 164 -27.08 16.57 -40.93
C ALA A 164 -27.31 16.61 -39.41
N VAL A 165 -28.49 16.18 -38.94
CA VAL A 165 -28.78 16.08 -37.49
C VAL A 165 -27.93 14.99 -36.84
N ILE A 166 -27.87 13.80 -37.44
CA ILE A 166 -27.08 12.67 -36.94
C ILE A 166 -25.59 13.03 -36.84
N THR A 167 -25.05 13.69 -37.86
CA THR A 167 -23.63 14.10 -37.89
C THR A 167 -23.29 15.18 -36.86
N THR A 168 -24.26 16.02 -36.50
CA THR A 168 -24.09 17.01 -35.43
C THR A 168 -24.00 16.32 -34.07
N VAL A 169 -24.94 15.42 -33.76
CA VAL A 169 -24.91 14.64 -32.51
C VAL A 169 -23.65 13.80 -32.40
N LEU A 170 -23.19 13.19 -33.50
CA LEU A 170 -21.95 12.43 -33.54
C LEU A 170 -20.73 13.31 -33.19
N ALA A 171 -20.66 14.52 -33.73
CA ALA A 171 -19.57 15.46 -33.42
C ALA A 171 -19.56 15.88 -31.94
N ASP A 172 -20.73 16.07 -31.34
CA ASP A 172 -20.86 16.39 -29.91
C ASP A 172 -20.37 15.24 -29.03
N ILE A 173 -20.73 13.98 -29.35
CA ILE A 173 -20.24 12.79 -28.64
C ILE A 173 -18.71 12.67 -28.72
N ILE A 174 -18.14 12.90 -29.91
CA ILE A 174 -16.68 12.85 -30.10
C ILE A 174 -15.99 13.92 -29.25
N LYS A 175 -16.55 15.14 -29.19
CA LYS A 175 -16.03 16.22 -28.36
C LYS A 175 -16.08 15.90 -26.87
N GLU A 176 -17.17 15.29 -26.39
CA GLU A 176 -17.29 14.84 -25.01
C GLU A 176 -16.28 13.73 -24.70
N MET A 177 -16.08 12.79 -25.63
CA MET A 177 -15.06 11.74 -25.52
C MET A 177 -13.65 12.32 -25.40
N ASP A 178 -13.28 13.32 -26.21
CA ASP A 178 -11.99 14.02 -26.11
C ASP A 178 -11.77 14.65 -24.72
N GLN A 179 -12.81 15.30 -24.18
CA GLN A 179 -12.74 15.92 -22.85
C GLN A 179 -12.49 14.88 -21.75
N LEU A 180 -13.15 13.72 -21.83
CA LEU A 180 -12.96 12.63 -20.89
C LEU A 180 -11.53 12.05 -20.97
N ILE A 181 -10.99 11.85 -22.16
CA ILE A 181 -9.61 11.38 -22.37
C ILE A 181 -8.61 12.34 -21.73
N HIS A 182 -8.75 13.65 -21.99
CA HIS A 182 -7.89 14.67 -21.41
C HIS A 182 -8.01 14.75 -19.89
N SER A 183 -9.20 14.55 -19.33
CA SER A 183 -9.39 14.53 -17.87
C SER A 183 -8.60 13.40 -17.21
N VAL A 184 -8.62 12.18 -17.78
CA VAL A 184 -7.91 11.02 -17.24
C VAL A 184 -6.39 11.20 -17.31
N VAL A 185 -5.86 11.82 -18.37
CA VAL A 185 -4.42 12.09 -18.49
C VAL A 185 -3.98 13.21 -17.53
N ASN A 186 -4.79 14.25 -17.37
CA ASN A 186 -4.46 15.41 -16.53
C ASN A 186 -4.58 15.11 -15.02
N THR A 187 -5.51 14.25 -14.60
CA THR A 187 -5.63 13.88 -13.17
C THR A 187 -4.40 13.11 -12.69
N HIS A 188 -3.78 12.28 -13.55
CA HIS A 188 -2.59 11.51 -13.17
C HIS A 188 -1.31 12.36 -13.15
N SER A 189 -1.18 13.36 -14.02
CA SER A 189 -0.04 14.30 -13.98
C SER A 189 -0.09 15.25 -12.78
N ALA A 190 -1.28 15.54 -12.25
CA ALA A 190 -1.43 16.31 -11.00
C ALA A 190 -1.01 15.52 -9.75
N ASP A 191 -1.23 14.20 -9.73
CA ASP A 191 -0.81 13.31 -8.62
C ASP A 191 0.72 13.14 -8.58
N GLU A 192 1.38 13.09 -9.74
CA GLU A 192 2.86 13.06 -9.83
C GLU A 192 3.53 14.39 -9.43
N ALA A 193 2.82 15.52 -9.51
CA ALA A 193 3.34 16.84 -9.17
C ALA A 193 3.32 17.13 -7.64
N SER A 194 2.80 16.22 -6.81
CA SER A 194 2.86 16.34 -5.35
C SER A 194 3.78 15.33 -4.66
N PRO A 195 5.12 15.39 -4.84
CA PRO A 195 6.04 14.73 -3.92
C PRO A 195 6.49 15.71 -2.82
N ARG A 196 6.13 15.36 -1.57
CA ARG A 196 6.85 15.68 -0.32
C ARG A 196 6.88 17.15 0.14
N SER A 197 5.93 17.56 0.99
CA SER A 197 6.23 18.48 2.09
C SER A 197 5.16 18.50 3.21
N SER A 198 5.12 17.46 4.05
CA SER A 198 4.53 17.60 5.39
C SER A 198 5.01 16.52 6.37
N VAL A 199 6.31 16.24 6.39
CA VAL A 199 6.94 15.75 7.62
C VAL A 199 7.98 16.79 8.03
N ARG A 200 7.55 17.73 8.88
CA ARG A 200 8.48 18.56 9.64
C ARG A 200 9.14 17.65 10.69
N PRO A 201 10.48 17.51 10.69
CA PRO A 201 11.16 16.86 11.81
C PRO A 201 11.22 17.82 13.02
N GLN A 202 11.32 17.19 14.19
CA GLN A 202 11.35 17.73 15.56
C GLN A 202 12.23 18.98 15.76
N ASP A 203 11.86 19.84 16.71
CA ASP A 203 12.71 20.02 17.89
C ASP A 203 12.01 20.71 19.09
N GLN A 204 12.18 20.05 20.23
CA GLN A 204 12.33 20.54 21.60
C GLN A 204 11.80 21.93 21.98
N HIS A 205 10.86 21.96 22.94
CA HIS A 205 11.13 22.63 24.22
C HIS A 205 10.26 22.03 25.32
N ILE A 206 10.88 21.13 26.09
CA ILE A 206 10.50 20.87 27.48
C ILE A 206 10.73 22.20 28.21
N ARG A 207 9.67 22.90 28.60
CA ARG A 207 9.73 23.87 29.69
C ARG A 207 9.09 23.23 30.91
N ALA A 208 9.98 22.85 31.83
CA ALA A 208 9.65 22.73 33.22
C ALA A 208 9.06 24.05 33.71
N ASP A 209 7.88 23.98 34.31
CA ASP A 209 7.44 25.01 35.26
C ASP A 209 6.70 24.33 36.40
N ARG A 210 7.49 23.95 37.42
CA ARG A 210 7.07 23.90 38.82
C ARG A 210 7.98 24.87 39.55
N ALA A 211 7.49 26.05 39.88
CA ALA A 211 7.66 26.70 41.20
C ALA A 211 6.96 28.07 41.22
N PHE A 212 6.29 28.35 42.35
CA PHE A 212 5.75 29.64 42.81
C PHE A 212 4.42 30.13 42.20
N GLN A 213 3.29 29.68 42.75
CA GLN A 213 2.59 30.33 43.89
C GLN A 213 1.53 29.40 44.46
#